data_AF-A0A8S0GTC1-F1
#
_entry.id   AF-A0A8S0GTC1-F1
#
_cell.length_a   1.000
_cell.length_b   1.000
_cell.length_c   1.000
_cell.angle_alpha   90.00
_cell.angle_beta   90.00
_cell.angle_gamma   90.00
#
_symmetry.space_group_name_H-M   'P 1'
#
loop_
_entity.id
_entity.type
_entity.pdbx_description
1 polymer ?
#
loop_
_entity_poly.entity_id
_entity_poly.type
_entity_poly.pdbx_seq_one_letter_code
_entity_poly.pdbx_strand_id
1 'polypeptide(L)'
;MLFASQGLTNQLTVEGFYQLEWDQTVVDNCGTFFGNDVVADGCTTGYTVGSPAIAPLQPVAAGFGQGFQVTREGVILPRGGDRDARDSGQWGAALRWLGDDTEYGLYFMNYHSRSPVVSTTTANVSAATLGAIAGVANGIVPGSGSGLVQSVMLGRGQYYLEYPEDIRLYGASFSTTLPTGTAWTGEISYRPNAPVQVNTNDLTLALLNPISGGAASPIKTAMGADNTGYRRKEITQIQSSMTQFFDQVLGADRLTLVGEAAVVHVGGLEDKSKLRYGRDSVYGQYGYGGDTDGFVTATSWGYRARAILDYSNVIAGINFKPNLSWSHDVNGYGPNGLFNQGAKALSVGVDADYRNTYTASLSYTDFFGGRYNTLTDRDFLALSFGVNF
;
A
#
# COMPACT_ATOMS: atom_id res chain seq x y z
N MET A 1 -7.38 19.32 14.26
CA MET A 1 -6.03 19.13 14.85
C MET A 1 -5.72 20.31 15.76
N LEU A 2 -5.14 20.07 16.94
CA LEU A 2 -4.52 21.08 17.78
C LEU A 2 -3.00 20.98 17.62
N PHE A 3 -2.34 22.11 17.44
CA PHE A 3 -0.90 22.20 17.26
C PHE A 3 -0.34 23.37 18.08
N ALA A 4 0.81 23.17 18.70
CA ALA A 4 1.55 24.19 19.41
C ALA A 4 3.05 24.07 19.11
N SER A 5 3.72 25.20 18.98
CA SER A 5 5.17 25.30 18.79
C SER A 5 5.70 26.43 19.66
N GLN A 6 6.80 26.17 20.38
CA GLN A 6 7.44 27.12 21.28
C GLN A 6 8.96 27.03 21.13
N GLY A 7 9.58 28.17 20.80
CA GLY A 7 11.03 28.32 20.91
C GLY A 7 11.42 28.38 22.39
N LEU A 8 12.25 27.45 22.85
CA LEU A 8 12.87 27.47 24.17
C LEU A 8 14.11 28.38 24.21
N THR A 9 14.81 28.46 23.07
CA THR A 9 15.95 29.35 22.83
C THR A 9 15.94 29.82 21.37
N ASN A 10 16.93 30.62 20.96
CA ASN A 10 17.11 31.02 19.55
C ASN A 10 17.44 29.84 18.62
N GLN A 11 17.80 28.68 19.17
CA GLN A 11 18.25 27.50 18.43
C GLN A 11 17.42 26.26 18.73
N LEU A 12 16.53 26.30 19.73
CA LEU A 12 15.80 25.12 20.19
C LEU A 12 14.30 25.39 20.17
N THR A 13 13.56 24.57 19.44
CA THR A 13 12.10 24.63 19.35
C THR A 13 11.50 23.30 19.76
N VAL A 14 10.42 23.35 20.53
CA VAL A 14 9.58 22.18 20.85
C VAL A 14 8.23 22.35 20.18
N GLU A 15 7.77 21.28 19.55
CA GLU A 15 6.47 21.21 18.88
C GLU A 15 5.66 20.05 19.45
N GLY A 16 4.35 20.23 19.49
CA GLY A 16 3.41 19.20 19.91
C GLY A 16 2.11 19.29 19.13
N PHE A 17 1.50 18.15 18.87
CA PHE A 17 0.19 18.09 18.25
C PHE A 17 -0.71 17.05 18.91
N TYR A 18 -2.01 17.28 18.78
CA TYR A 18 -3.07 16.32 19.08
C TYR A 18 -4.08 16.32 17.94
N GLN A 19 -4.28 15.17 17.33
CA GLN A 19 -5.28 15.00 16.27
C GLN A 19 -6.64 14.73 16.92
N LEU A 20 -7.66 15.48 16.49
CA LEU A 20 -9.00 15.46 17.11
C LEU A 20 -9.96 14.48 16.45
N GLU A 21 -9.73 14.16 15.18
CA GLU A 21 -10.60 13.34 14.35
C GLU A 21 -9.72 12.49 13.43
N TRP A 22 -10.08 11.23 13.29
CA TRP A 22 -9.41 10.30 12.39
C TRP A 22 -10.26 10.15 11.12
N ASP A 23 -9.58 10.17 9.98
CA ASP A 23 -10.19 9.83 8.69
C ASP A 23 -9.28 8.88 7.92
N GLN A 24 -9.91 7.92 7.26
CA GLN A 24 -9.25 7.00 6.34
C GLN A 24 -8.71 7.70 5.10
N THR A 25 -7.71 7.09 4.46
CA THR A 25 -7.25 7.52 3.14
C THR A 25 -8.33 7.22 2.10
N VAL A 26 -8.79 8.24 1.39
CA VAL A 26 -9.67 8.08 0.23
C VAL A 26 -8.84 7.57 -0.95
N VAL A 27 -9.19 6.40 -1.46
CA VAL A 27 -8.57 5.81 -2.66
C VAL A 27 -9.41 6.13 -3.90
N ASP A 28 -8.81 5.98 -5.09
CA ASP A 28 -9.52 6.15 -6.35
C ASP A 28 -10.73 5.22 -6.44
N ASN A 29 -11.80 5.73 -7.04
CA ASN A 29 -13.09 5.05 -7.09
C ASN A 29 -13.02 3.74 -7.88
N CYS A 30 -14.01 2.88 -7.65
CA CYS A 30 -14.22 1.60 -8.32
C CYS A 30 -14.09 1.70 -9.85
N GLY A 31 -13.38 0.77 -10.47
CA GLY A 31 -13.27 0.65 -11.92
C GLY A 31 -12.46 1.76 -12.62
N THR A 32 -11.80 2.63 -11.86
CA THR A 32 -10.87 3.62 -12.42
C THR A 32 -9.51 3.00 -12.73
N PHE A 33 -8.72 3.66 -13.60
CA PHE A 33 -7.43 3.13 -14.07
C PHE A 33 -6.41 2.87 -12.94
N PHE A 34 -6.43 3.69 -11.89
CA PHE A 34 -5.55 3.54 -10.71
C PHE A 34 -6.27 2.97 -9.48
N GLY A 35 -7.57 2.65 -9.61
CA GLY A 35 -8.41 2.18 -8.52
C GLY A 35 -8.05 0.80 -7.99
N ASN A 36 -8.55 0.53 -6.78
CA ASN A 36 -8.55 -0.79 -6.16
C ASN A 36 -9.96 -1.08 -5.60
N ASP A 37 -10.72 -1.89 -6.33
CA ASP A 37 -12.12 -2.18 -6.05
C ASP A 37 -12.34 -2.90 -4.70
N VAL A 38 -11.32 -3.57 -4.15
CA VAL A 38 -11.44 -4.26 -2.86
C VAL A 38 -11.49 -3.25 -1.71
N VAL A 39 -10.82 -2.10 -1.89
CA VAL A 39 -10.59 -1.10 -0.83
C VAL A 39 -11.49 0.13 -0.99
N ALA A 40 -11.78 0.55 -2.23
CA ALA A 40 -12.51 1.78 -2.52
C ALA A 40 -13.84 1.88 -1.77
N ASP A 41 -14.15 3.07 -1.26
CA ASP A 41 -15.45 3.34 -0.66
C ASP A 41 -16.54 3.31 -1.73
N GLY A 42 -17.74 2.83 -1.37
CA GLY A 42 -18.84 2.57 -2.32
C GLY A 42 -18.72 1.26 -3.12
N CYS A 43 -17.56 0.60 -3.12
CA CYS A 43 -17.39 -0.77 -3.66
C CYS A 43 -17.82 -1.82 -2.63
N THR A 44 -19.12 -2.14 -2.58
CA THR A 44 -19.69 -3.04 -1.57
C THR A 44 -20.01 -4.45 -2.07
N THR A 45 -19.85 -4.73 -3.36
CA THR A 45 -20.13 -6.05 -3.96
C THR A 45 -19.14 -7.13 -3.55
N GLY A 46 -17.95 -6.75 -3.07
CA GLY A 46 -16.85 -7.67 -2.77
C GLY A 46 -16.09 -8.14 -4.01
N TYR A 47 -15.30 -9.21 -3.88
CA TYR A 47 -14.48 -9.76 -4.97
C TYR A 47 -14.80 -11.23 -5.25
N THR A 48 -14.54 -11.68 -6.47
CA THR A 48 -14.90 -13.01 -6.96
C THR A 48 -13.76 -14.01 -6.83
N VAL A 49 -14.07 -15.21 -6.35
CA VAL A 49 -13.15 -16.32 -6.09
C VAL A 49 -13.76 -17.66 -6.49
N GLY A 50 -12.94 -18.72 -6.57
CA GLY A 50 -13.44 -20.05 -6.90
C GLY A 50 -13.89 -20.18 -8.35
N SER A 51 -14.82 -21.10 -8.64
CA SER A 51 -15.24 -21.42 -10.00
C SER A 51 -16.69 -21.00 -10.28
N PRO A 52 -16.96 -20.31 -11.40
CA PRO A 52 -18.33 -19.96 -11.81
C PRO A 52 -19.16 -21.19 -12.21
N ALA A 53 -18.53 -22.33 -12.48
CA ALA A 53 -19.21 -23.57 -12.84
C ALA A 53 -20.12 -24.12 -11.74
N ILE A 54 -20.04 -23.59 -10.52
CA ILE A 54 -20.91 -23.97 -9.41
C ILE A 54 -22.31 -23.35 -9.50
N ALA A 55 -22.51 -22.34 -10.35
CA ALA A 55 -23.77 -21.60 -10.45
C ALA A 55 -25.04 -22.49 -10.54
N PRO A 56 -25.07 -23.59 -11.32
CA PRO A 56 -26.26 -24.46 -11.39
C PRO A 56 -26.61 -25.15 -10.07
N LEU A 57 -25.66 -25.30 -9.15
CA LEU A 57 -25.83 -25.95 -7.86
C LEU A 57 -26.03 -24.97 -6.71
N GLN A 58 -25.92 -23.66 -6.95
CA GLN A 58 -26.17 -22.63 -5.94
C GLN A 58 -27.57 -22.74 -5.28
N PRO A 59 -28.66 -23.09 -6.00
CA PRO A 59 -29.99 -23.25 -5.38
C PRO A 59 -30.04 -24.36 -4.33
N VAL A 60 -29.17 -25.38 -4.42
CA VAL A 60 -29.06 -26.42 -3.39
C VAL A 60 -28.64 -25.80 -2.07
N ALA A 61 -27.56 -25.02 -2.06
CA ALA A 61 -27.10 -24.34 -0.85
C ALA A 61 -28.13 -23.33 -0.31
N ALA A 62 -28.83 -22.61 -1.20
CA ALA A 62 -29.91 -21.71 -0.82
C ALA A 62 -31.07 -22.43 -0.11
N GLY A 63 -31.41 -23.65 -0.52
CA GLY A 63 -32.40 -24.50 0.15
C GLY A 63 -32.06 -24.86 1.60
N PHE A 64 -30.77 -24.82 1.97
CA PHE A 64 -30.29 -24.99 3.35
C PHE A 64 -30.05 -23.66 4.08
N GLY A 65 -30.52 -22.53 3.53
CA GLY A 65 -30.29 -21.19 4.07
C GLY A 65 -28.85 -20.69 3.90
N GLN A 66 -28.05 -21.35 3.07
CA GLN A 66 -26.65 -21.02 2.81
C GLN A 66 -26.45 -20.46 1.40
N GLY A 67 -27.40 -19.62 0.96
CA GLY A 67 -27.33 -18.96 -0.35
C GLY A 67 -26.15 -18.01 -0.46
N PHE A 68 -25.51 -18.02 -1.62
CA PHE A 68 -24.40 -17.14 -2.01
C PHE A 68 -24.58 -16.65 -3.44
N GLN A 69 -23.80 -15.67 -3.87
CA GLN A 69 -23.84 -15.11 -5.21
C GLN A 69 -22.71 -15.66 -6.09
N VAL A 70 -23.01 -15.88 -7.37
CA VAL A 70 -22.06 -16.36 -8.38
C VAL A 70 -22.17 -15.46 -9.61
N THR A 71 -21.04 -14.94 -10.07
CA THR A 71 -20.91 -14.20 -11.33
C THR A 71 -20.23 -15.09 -12.38
N ARG A 72 -19.97 -14.53 -13.56
CA ARG A 72 -19.19 -15.22 -14.59
C ARG A 72 -17.72 -15.41 -14.19
N GLU A 73 -17.22 -14.62 -13.24
CA GLU A 73 -15.84 -14.67 -12.73
C GLU A 73 -15.70 -15.65 -11.55
N GLY A 74 -16.77 -15.91 -10.79
CA GLY A 74 -16.73 -16.87 -9.68
C GLY A 74 -17.77 -16.60 -8.59
N VAL A 75 -17.53 -17.18 -7.42
CA VAL A 75 -18.31 -16.94 -6.20
C VAL A 75 -17.90 -15.61 -5.60
N ILE A 76 -18.86 -14.77 -5.25
CA ILE A 76 -18.58 -13.50 -4.57
C ILE A 76 -18.23 -13.78 -3.11
N LEU A 77 -17.06 -13.33 -2.65
CA LEU A 77 -16.76 -13.13 -1.23
C LEU A 77 -17.26 -11.73 -0.83
N PRO A 78 -18.34 -11.63 -0.04
CA PRO A 78 -18.93 -10.34 0.30
C PRO A 78 -18.03 -9.49 1.21
N ARG A 79 -18.15 -8.16 1.07
CA ARG A 79 -17.54 -7.19 1.97
C ARG A 79 -18.43 -7.01 3.22
N GLY A 80 -17.83 -7.09 4.40
CA GLY A 80 -18.43 -6.73 5.68
C GLY A 80 -18.25 -5.23 5.99
N GLY A 81 -18.76 -4.79 7.14
CA GLY A 81 -18.53 -3.41 7.58
C GLY A 81 -17.07 -3.18 7.97
N ASP A 82 -16.52 -2.04 7.56
CA ASP A 82 -15.15 -1.65 7.91
C ASP A 82 -15.03 -1.35 9.41
N ARG A 83 -13.81 -1.47 9.94
CA ARG A 83 -13.47 -1.21 11.35
C ARG A 83 -12.56 0.01 11.43
N ASP A 84 -13.19 1.15 11.60
CA ASP A 84 -12.52 2.44 11.74
C ASP A 84 -11.69 2.53 13.01
N ALA A 85 -10.64 3.35 12.96
CA ALA A 85 -9.88 3.71 14.14
C ALA A 85 -10.62 4.78 14.94
N ARG A 86 -10.36 4.84 16.24
CA ARG A 86 -10.85 5.86 17.16
C ARG A 86 -10.32 7.24 16.77
N ASP A 87 -11.09 8.28 17.05
CA ASP A 87 -10.63 9.66 16.86
C ASP A 87 -9.49 10.05 17.83
N SER A 88 -9.58 9.54 19.06
CA SER A 88 -8.69 9.90 20.17
C SER A 88 -7.43 9.04 20.23
N GLY A 89 -6.37 9.58 20.83
CA GLY A 89 -5.13 8.83 21.11
C GLY A 89 -4.01 9.13 20.11
N GLN A 90 -4.25 10.02 19.16
CA GLN A 90 -3.31 10.44 18.14
C GLN A 90 -2.60 11.73 18.53
N TRP A 91 -1.31 11.65 18.85
CA TRP A 91 -0.52 12.78 19.31
C TRP A 91 0.96 12.58 19.01
N GLY A 92 1.71 13.67 19.04
CA GLY A 92 3.15 13.61 18.90
C GLY A 92 3.85 14.85 19.42
N ALA A 93 5.15 14.72 19.57
CA ALA A 93 6.04 15.78 19.98
C ALA A 93 7.31 15.74 19.13
N ALA A 94 7.86 16.92 18.86
CA ALA A 94 9.13 17.07 18.17
C ALA A 94 10.01 18.09 18.87
N LEU A 95 11.32 17.86 18.76
CA LEU A 95 12.37 18.78 19.15
C LEU A 95 13.13 19.13 17.87
N ARG A 96 13.27 20.42 17.59
CA ARG A 96 14.11 20.94 16.51
C ARG A 96 15.24 21.74 17.09
N TRP A 97 16.46 21.39 16.71
CA TRP A 97 17.66 22.05 17.16
C TRP A 97 18.47 22.55 15.97
N LEU A 98 18.62 23.86 15.87
CA LEU A 98 19.47 24.53 14.90
C LEU A 98 20.89 24.64 15.48
N GLY A 99 21.79 23.79 15.00
CA GLY A 99 23.23 23.95 15.19
C GLY A 99 23.78 25.09 14.32
N ASP A 100 25.10 25.13 14.11
CA ASP A 100 25.72 26.22 13.35
C ASP A 100 25.25 26.25 11.88
N ASP A 101 25.40 25.13 11.16
CA ASP A 101 25.02 24.97 9.74
C ASP A 101 24.10 23.75 9.50
N THR A 102 23.56 23.17 10.58
CA THR A 102 22.75 21.94 10.52
C THR A 102 21.55 22.04 11.42
N GLU A 103 20.37 21.75 10.89
CA GLU A 103 19.16 21.55 11.68
C GLU A 103 19.01 20.05 11.98
N TYR A 104 18.77 19.72 13.24
CA TYR A 104 18.48 18.38 13.72
C TYR A 104 17.03 18.30 14.22
N GLY A 105 16.35 17.22 13.88
CA GLY A 105 15.01 16.91 14.37
C GLY A 105 15.02 15.62 15.18
N LEU A 106 14.33 15.60 16.31
CA LEU A 106 13.94 14.37 17.02
C LEU A 106 12.43 14.40 17.20
N TYR A 107 11.73 13.32 16.89
CA TYR A 107 10.28 13.31 17.00
C TYR A 107 9.72 11.96 17.40
N PHE A 108 8.56 12.01 18.05
CA PHE A 108 7.78 10.85 18.43
C PHE A 108 6.31 11.10 18.08
N MET A 109 5.61 10.06 17.63
CA MET A 109 4.16 10.10 17.49
C MET A 109 3.53 8.75 17.82
N ASN A 110 2.35 8.79 18.44
CA ASN A 110 1.37 7.70 18.45
C ASN A 110 0.25 8.07 17.48
N TYR A 111 0.02 7.25 16.47
CA TYR A 111 -0.99 7.52 15.44
C TYR A 111 -1.76 6.26 15.08
N HIS A 112 -2.87 6.41 14.35
CA HIS A 112 -3.63 5.28 13.83
C HIS A 112 -3.44 5.19 12.32
N SER A 113 -3.42 3.97 11.78
CA SER A 113 -3.26 3.79 10.34
C SER A 113 -4.39 4.48 9.60
N ARG A 114 -4.06 5.26 8.57
CA ARG A 114 -5.04 5.76 7.59
C ARG A 114 -5.12 4.87 6.35
N SER A 115 -4.15 3.99 6.18
CA SER A 115 -4.18 2.94 5.17
C SER A 115 -4.88 1.71 5.74
N PRO A 116 -5.82 1.11 5.01
CA PRO A 116 -6.52 -0.07 5.48
C PRO A 116 -5.62 -1.30 5.43
N VAL A 117 -5.96 -2.28 6.28
CA VAL A 117 -5.53 -3.67 6.11
C VAL A 117 -6.76 -4.54 5.86
N VAL A 118 -6.63 -5.51 4.98
CA VAL A 118 -7.69 -6.47 4.65
C VAL A 118 -7.65 -7.60 5.66
N SER A 119 -8.80 -7.90 6.26
CA SER A 119 -9.03 -9.00 7.18
C SER A 119 -10.27 -9.79 6.77
N THR A 120 -10.50 -10.95 7.38
CA THR A 120 -11.62 -11.82 6.96
C THR A 120 -12.35 -12.44 8.14
N THR A 121 -13.61 -12.80 7.92
CA THR A 121 -14.41 -13.59 8.87
C THR A 121 -14.83 -14.88 8.18
N THR A 122 -14.52 -16.01 8.81
CA THR A 122 -14.87 -17.34 8.30
C THR A 122 -16.36 -17.59 8.41
N ALA A 123 -16.95 -18.24 7.40
CA ALA A 123 -18.37 -18.58 7.42
C ALA A 123 -18.75 -19.36 8.69
N ASN A 124 -19.88 -19.00 9.30
CA ASN A 124 -20.41 -19.71 10.47
C ASN A 124 -21.47 -20.73 10.04
N VAL A 125 -21.01 -21.87 9.53
CA VAL A 125 -21.89 -22.95 9.03
C VAL A 125 -21.55 -24.26 9.73
N SER A 126 -22.57 -24.99 10.20
CA SER A 126 -22.34 -26.26 10.89
C SER A 126 -21.82 -27.34 9.94
N ALA A 127 -20.94 -28.21 10.44
CA ALA A 127 -20.42 -29.35 9.67
C ALA A 127 -21.55 -30.29 9.18
N ALA A 128 -22.63 -30.44 9.96
CA ALA A 128 -23.79 -31.22 9.58
C ALA A 128 -24.52 -30.62 8.37
N THR A 129 -24.72 -29.29 8.35
CA THR A 129 -25.32 -28.58 7.21
C THR A 129 -24.46 -28.73 5.96
N LEU A 130 -23.13 -28.57 6.08
CA LEU A 130 -22.21 -28.73 4.97
C LEU A 130 -22.23 -30.17 4.42
N GLY A 131 -22.29 -31.17 5.30
CA GLY A 131 -22.44 -32.58 4.91
C GLY A 131 -23.74 -32.84 4.16
N ALA A 132 -24.85 -32.26 4.60
CA ALA A 132 -26.14 -32.37 3.91
C ALA A 132 -26.12 -31.71 2.53
N ILE A 133 -25.57 -30.50 2.41
CA ILE A 133 -25.38 -29.80 1.14
C ILE A 133 -24.55 -30.64 0.16
N ALA A 134 -23.41 -31.17 0.62
CA ALA A 134 -22.55 -32.03 -0.19
C ALA A 134 -23.27 -33.30 -0.65
N GLY A 135 -24.06 -33.92 0.22
CA GLY A 135 -24.84 -35.12 -0.10
C GLY A 135 -25.86 -34.88 -1.21
N VAL A 136 -26.66 -33.80 -1.10
CA VAL A 136 -27.64 -33.44 -2.13
C VAL A 136 -26.96 -33.10 -3.44
N ALA A 137 -25.90 -32.28 -3.41
CA ALA A 137 -25.16 -31.91 -4.61
C ALA A 137 -24.58 -33.13 -5.34
N ASN A 138 -23.99 -34.08 -4.60
CA ASN A 138 -23.48 -35.32 -5.17
C ASN A 138 -24.57 -36.23 -5.75
N GLY A 139 -25.80 -36.14 -5.23
CA GLY A 139 -26.96 -36.85 -5.78
C GLY A 139 -27.45 -36.28 -7.12
N ILE A 140 -27.20 -35.00 -7.39
CA ILE A 140 -27.55 -34.33 -8.65
C ILE A 140 -26.39 -34.45 -9.66
N VAL A 141 -25.19 -34.07 -9.24
CA VAL A 141 -23.96 -34.14 -10.04
C VAL A 141 -22.87 -34.82 -9.20
N PRO A 142 -22.51 -36.08 -9.49
CA PRO A 142 -21.49 -36.79 -8.74
C PRO A 142 -20.16 -36.04 -8.68
N GLY A 143 -19.58 -35.92 -7.48
CA GLY A 143 -18.28 -35.25 -7.24
C GLY A 143 -18.38 -33.73 -7.06
N SER A 144 -19.56 -33.13 -7.19
CA SER A 144 -19.75 -31.68 -7.06
C SER A 144 -19.85 -31.16 -5.62
N GLY A 145 -20.09 -32.04 -4.64
CA GLY A 145 -20.36 -31.65 -3.26
C GLY A 145 -19.23 -30.88 -2.59
N SER A 146 -17.97 -31.23 -2.85
CA SER A 146 -16.81 -30.51 -2.31
C SER A 146 -16.71 -29.09 -2.88
N GLY A 147 -16.90 -28.93 -4.18
CA GLY A 147 -16.91 -27.64 -4.85
C GLY A 147 -18.05 -26.74 -4.35
N LEU A 148 -19.23 -27.30 -4.10
CA LEU A 148 -20.35 -26.55 -3.54
C LEU A 148 -20.06 -26.11 -2.10
N VAL A 149 -19.54 -27.00 -1.25
CA VAL A 149 -19.19 -26.68 0.14
C VAL A 149 -18.10 -25.61 0.21
N GLN A 150 -17.07 -25.68 -0.64
CA GLN A 150 -16.07 -24.61 -0.76
C GLN A 150 -16.73 -23.27 -1.15
N SER A 151 -17.65 -23.30 -2.11
CA SER A 151 -18.37 -22.11 -2.57
C SER A 151 -19.27 -21.52 -1.48
N VAL A 152 -19.88 -22.36 -0.64
CA VAL A 152 -20.61 -21.91 0.55
C VAL A 152 -19.67 -21.26 1.55
N MET A 153 -18.51 -21.86 1.85
CA MET A 153 -17.55 -21.29 2.80
C MET A 153 -17.02 -19.92 2.35
N LEU A 154 -16.76 -19.75 1.05
CA LEU A 154 -16.34 -18.47 0.49
C LEU A 154 -17.51 -17.48 0.45
N GLY A 155 -18.65 -17.85 -0.13
CA GLY A 155 -19.78 -16.93 -0.32
C GLY A 155 -20.55 -16.58 0.95
N ARG A 156 -20.34 -17.31 2.05
CA ARG A 156 -20.88 -16.99 3.38
C ARG A 156 -19.83 -16.45 4.34
N GLY A 157 -18.55 -16.50 3.96
CA GLY A 157 -17.48 -15.76 4.63
C GLY A 157 -17.53 -14.29 4.22
N GLN A 158 -16.70 -13.46 4.84
CA GLN A 158 -16.61 -12.03 4.53
C GLN A 158 -15.16 -11.57 4.58
N TYR A 159 -14.85 -10.50 3.86
CA TYR A 159 -13.67 -9.68 4.14
C TYR A 159 -14.12 -8.30 4.65
N TYR A 160 -13.27 -7.63 5.42
CA TYR A 160 -13.53 -6.27 5.89
C TYR A 160 -12.20 -5.51 5.94
N LEU A 161 -12.27 -4.18 5.88
CA LEU A 161 -11.10 -3.35 6.13
C LEU A 161 -11.02 -3.03 7.62
N GLU A 162 -9.82 -3.05 8.18
CA GLU A 162 -9.58 -2.50 9.51
C GLU A 162 -8.40 -1.52 9.50
N TYR A 163 -8.41 -0.60 10.45
CA TYR A 163 -7.41 0.47 10.56
C TYR A 163 -6.65 0.34 11.87
N PRO A 164 -5.45 -0.29 11.87
CA PRO A 164 -4.75 -0.59 13.11
C PRO A 164 -4.36 0.66 13.89
N GLU A 165 -4.71 0.66 15.17
CA GLU A 165 -4.48 1.78 16.07
C GLU A 165 -3.11 1.74 16.77
N ASP A 166 -2.81 2.80 17.53
CA ASP A 166 -1.67 2.90 18.45
C ASP A 166 -0.31 2.51 17.84
N ILE A 167 -0.05 2.98 16.63
CA ILE A 167 1.24 2.84 15.95
C ILE A 167 2.19 3.89 16.51
N ARG A 168 3.30 3.42 17.08
CA ARG A 168 4.34 4.28 17.63
C ARG A 168 5.43 4.48 16.61
N LEU A 169 5.94 5.70 16.50
CA LEU A 169 7.03 6.05 15.61
C LEU A 169 8.00 6.97 16.36
N TYR A 170 9.27 6.60 16.33
CA TYR A 170 10.40 7.40 16.79
C TYR A 170 11.22 7.79 15.58
N GLY A 171 11.58 9.06 15.45
CA GLY A 171 12.30 9.58 14.30
C GLY A 171 13.42 10.52 14.70
N ALA A 172 14.49 10.52 13.90
CA ALA A 172 15.56 11.49 13.97
C ALA A 172 15.90 11.93 12.54
N SER A 173 16.11 13.22 12.34
CA SER A 173 16.45 13.79 11.05
C SER A 173 17.54 14.84 11.17
N PHE A 174 18.19 15.13 10.05
CA PHE A 174 19.06 16.27 9.91
C PHE A 174 18.92 16.91 8.53
N SER A 175 19.27 18.19 8.44
CA SER A 175 19.33 18.97 7.21
C SER A 175 20.54 19.90 7.27
N THR A 176 21.42 19.82 6.28
CA THR A 176 22.65 20.63 6.22
C THR A 176 23.01 21.00 4.78
N THR A 177 23.93 21.94 4.63
CA THR A 177 24.55 22.28 3.34
C THR A 177 26.02 21.93 3.38
N LEU A 178 26.48 21.06 2.47
CA LEU A 178 27.88 20.68 2.33
C LEU A 178 28.72 21.86 1.78
N PRO A 179 30.04 21.87 2.00
CA PRO A 179 30.93 22.90 1.44
C PRO A 179 30.90 23.02 -0.08
N THR A 180 30.42 21.98 -0.78
CA THR A 180 30.20 21.95 -2.23
C THR A 180 28.93 22.69 -2.68
N GLY A 181 28.16 23.25 -1.75
CA GLY A 181 26.84 23.85 -1.99
C GLY A 181 25.70 22.83 -2.07
N THR A 182 25.98 21.54 -1.81
CA THR A 182 24.98 20.47 -1.87
C THR A 182 24.13 20.47 -0.62
N ALA A 183 22.81 20.62 -0.77
CA ALA A 183 21.88 20.41 0.32
C ALA A 183 21.74 18.91 0.58
N TRP A 184 21.97 18.49 1.83
CA TRP A 184 21.90 17.10 2.26
C TRP A 184 20.95 16.96 3.44
N THR A 185 19.95 16.10 3.27
CA THR A 185 19.00 15.75 4.31
C THR A 185 19.01 14.25 4.54
N GLY A 186 18.71 13.84 5.77
CA GLY A 186 18.58 12.43 6.11
C GLY A 186 17.63 12.22 7.27
N GLU A 187 17.01 11.05 7.29
CA GLU A 187 16.08 10.65 8.33
C GLU A 187 16.23 9.16 8.63
N ILE A 188 16.15 8.81 9.92
CA ILE A 188 15.87 7.47 10.39
C ILE A 188 14.55 7.48 11.17
N SER A 189 13.66 6.53 10.87
CA SER A 189 12.45 6.28 11.65
C SER A 189 12.36 4.82 12.08
N TYR A 190 11.88 4.60 13.30
CA TYR A 190 11.67 3.29 13.90
C TYR A 190 10.24 3.17 14.41
N ARG A 191 9.55 2.13 13.96
CA ARG A 191 8.20 1.77 14.40
C ARG A 191 8.27 0.40 15.06
N PRO A 192 8.19 0.27 16.39
CA PRO A 192 8.28 -1.02 17.07
C PRO A 192 7.06 -1.92 16.84
N ASN A 193 5.94 -1.38 16.34
CA ASN A 193 4.67 -2.09 16.28
C ASN A 193 3.83 -1.78 15.04
N ALA A 194 4.48 -1.54 13.91
CA ALA A 194 3.83 -1.24 12.65
C ALA A 194 3.02 -2.44 12.14
N PRO A 195 1.79 -2.24 11.65
CA PRO A 195 1.01 -3.30 11.04
C PRO A 195 1.59 -3.68 9.66
N VAL A 196 1.86 -4.97 9.46
CA VAL A 196 2.27 -5.52 8.16
C VAL A 196 1.18 -6.48 7.69
N GLN A 197 0.59 -6.17 6.53
CA GLN A 197 -0.47 -6.96 5.89
C GLN A 197 0.00 -8.40 5.63
N VAL A 198 -0.70 -9.37 6.21
CA VAL A 198 -0.61 -10.79 5.85
C VAL A 198 -1.12 -10.95 4.43
N ASN A 199 -0.50 -11.83 3.65
CA ASN A 199 -0.89 -12.04 2.25
C ASN A 199 -2.41 -12.29 2.11
N THR A 200 -3.04 -11.56 1.18
CA THR A 200 -4.50 -11.55 1.04
C THR A 200 -5.04 -12.84 0.40
N ASN A 201 -4.25 -13.53 -0.43
CA ASN A 201 -4.61 -14.88 -0.91
C ASN A 201 -4.61 -15.89 0.25
N ASP A 202 -3.66 -15.81 1.19
CA ASP A 202 -3.66 -16.66 2.38
C ASP A 202 -4.86 -16.40 3.27
N LEU A 203 -5.29 -15.14 3.42
CA LEU A 203 -6.50 -14.77 4.16
C LEU A 203 -7.76 -15.33 3.50
N THR A 204 -7.87 -15.21 2.19
CA THR A 204 -8.99 -15.77 1.42
C THR A 204 -9.05 -17.29 1.54
N LEU A 205 -7.90 -17.97 1.38
CA LEU A 205 -7.81 -19.42 1.49
C LEU A 205 -8.02 -19.92 2.92
N ALA A 206 -7.74 -19.09 3.94
CA ALA A 206 -8.00 -19.43 5.33
C ALA A 206 -9.47 -19.77 5.57
N LEU A 207 -10.40 -19.13 4.86
CA LEU A 207 -11.84 -19.39 4.98
C LEU A 207 -12.21 -20.86 4.68
N LEU A 208 -11.34 -21.59 3.96
CA LEU A 208 -11.51 -23.00 3.64
C LEU A 208 -10.86 -23.96 4.65
N ASN A 209 -10.03 -23.47 5.58
CA ASN A 209 -9.33 -24.31 6.55
C ASN A 209 -10.24 -25.19 7.43
N PRO A 210 -11.43 -24.75 7.88
CA PRO A 210 -12.31 -25.60 8.67
C PRO A 210 -12.81 -26.85 7.93
N ILE A 211 -12.85 -26.83 6.60
CA ILE A 211 -13.27 -27.95 5.76
C ILE A 211 -12.11 -28.69 5.09
N SER A 212 -10.89 -28.13 5.12
CA SER A 212 -9.68 -28.71 4.54
C SER A 212 -8.69 -29.25 5.58
N GLY A 213 -9.04 -29.21 6.87
CA GLY A 213 -8.16 -29.67 7.95
C GLY A 213 -6.93 -28.77 8.14
N GLY A 214 -7.03 -27.49 7.78
CA GLY A 214 -5.92 -26.53 7.88
C GLY A 214 -4.90 -26.58 6.74
N ALA A 215 -5.20 -27.29 5.65
CA ALA A 215 -4.26 -27.47 4.53
C ALA A 215 -4.31 -26.34 3.48
N ALA A 216 -5.35 -25.50 3.47
CA ALA A 216 -5.51 -24.47 2.44
C ALA A 216 -4.64 -23.22 2.69
N SER A 217 -4.41 -22.86 3.95
CA SER A 217 -3.67 -21.65 4.33
C SER A 217 -2.92 -21.85 5.65
N PRO A 218 -1.77 -21.17 5.86
CA PRO A 218 -1.08 -21.19 7.15
C PRO A 218 -1.87 -20.52 8.28
N ILE A 219 -2.91 -19.74 7.96
CA ILE A 219 -3.70 -18.99 8.93
C ILE A 219 -4.69 -19.93 9.61
N LYS A 220 -4.48 -20.19 10.91
CA LYS A 220 -5.39 -21.01 11.70
C LYS A 220 -6.71 -20.28 11.91
N THR A 221 -7.83 -20.93 11.59
CA THR A 221 -9.18 -20.39 11.76
C THR A 221 -10.20 -21.49 12.02
N ALA A 222 -11.39 -21.11 12.45
CA ALA A 222 -12.54 -21.97 12.74
C ALA A 222 -13.82 -21.37 12.14
N MET A 223 -14.93 -22.12 12.16
CA MET A 223 -16.23 -21.61 11.73
C MET A 223 -16.61 -20.35 12.52
N GLY A 224 -17.01 -19.28 11.83
CA GLY A 224 -17.36 -18.00 12.44
C GLY A 224 -16.20 -17.19 13.03
N ALA A 225 -14.95 -17.65 12.91
CA ALA A 225 -13.82 -16.97 13.51
C ALA A 225 -13.43 -15.71 12.73
N ASP A 226 -12.97 -14.72 13.49
CA ASP A 226 -12.43 -13.47 12.98
C ASP A 226 -10.92 -13.60 12.74
N ASN A 227 -10.47 -13.29 11.52
CA ASN A 227 -9.10 -13.49 11.07
C ASN A 227 -8.42 -12.15 10.82
N THR A 228 -7.70 -11.65 11.83
CA THR A 228 -6.90 -10.42 11.72
C THR A 228 -5.82 -10.56 10.65
N GLY A 229 -5.87 -9.65 9.68
CA GLY A 229 -5.08 -9.66 8.45
C GLY A 229 -3.73 -8.97 8.53
N TYR A 230 -3.27 -8.56 9.71
CA TYR A 230 -1.93 -8.00 9.88
C TYR A 230 -1.21 -8.64 11.07
N ARG A 231 0.12 -8.52 11.08
CA ARG A 231 0.94 -8.75 12.28
C ARG A 231 1.74 -7.48 12.57
N ARG A 232 1.88 -7.16 13.86
CA ARG A 232 2.73 -6.04 14.28
C ARG A 232 4.19 -6.46 14.18
N LYS A 233 4.97 -5.70 13.42
CA LYS A 233 6.39 -5.90 13.19
C LYS A 233 7.16 -4.63 13.54
N GLU A 234 8.43 -4.83 13.83
CA GLU A 234 9.37 -3.73 13.97
C GLU A 234 9.80 -3.29 12.57
N ILE A 235 9.77 -1.99 12.29
CA ILE A 235 10.20 -1.43 11.01
C ILE A 235 11.17 -0.30 11.27
N THR A 236 12.38 -0.40 10.70
CA THR A 236 13.34 0.69 10.63
C THR A 236 13.43 1.17 9.19
N GLN A 237 13.25 2.46 8.96
CA GLN A 237 13.41 3.11 7.67
C GLN A 237 14.52 4.15 7.77
N ILE A 238 15.44 4.13 6.82
CA ILE A 238 16.49 5.14 6.67
C ILE A 238 16.35 5.71 5.27
N GLN A 239 16.35 7.04 5.16
CA GLN A 239 16.35 7.73 3.89
C GLN A 239 17.33 8.90 3.91
N SER A 240 17.90 9.20 2.75
CA SER A 240 18.83 10.31 2.57
C SER A 240 18.61 10.92 1.20
N SER A 241 18.52 12.25 1.16
CA SER A 241 18.27 13.00 -0.06
C SER A 241 19.33 14.09 -0.23
N MET A 242 19.79 14.28 -1.45
CA MET A 242 20.80 15.28 -1.81
C MET A 242 20.28 16.11 -2.98
N THR A 243 20.45 17.43 -2.91
CA THR A 243 20.11 18.36 -3.98
C THR A 243 21.32 19.22 -4.32
N GLN A 244 21.66 19.27 -5.60
CA GLN A 244 22.76 20.08 -6.13
C GLN A 244 22.29 20.93 -7.31
N PHE A 245 22.79 22.15 -7.37
CA PHE A 245 22.60 23.06 -8.48
C PHE A 245 23.87 23.17 -9.31
N PHE A 246 23.71 23.20 -10.63
CA PHE A 246 24.78 23.46 -11.58
C PHE A 246 24.31 24.57 -12.53
N ASP A 247 25.03 25.67 -12.56
CA ASP A 247 24.66 26.80 -13.42
C ASP A 247 25.19 26.61 -14.85
N GLN A 248 24.50 27.18 -15.83
CA GLN A 248 24.92 27.26 -17.24
C GLN A 248 25.17 25.90 -17.89
N VAL A 249 24.22 24.97 -17.75
CA VAL A 249 24.30 23.62 -18.30
C VAL A 249 23.40 23.48 -19.54
N LEU A 250 23.95 23.01 -20.66
CA LEU A 250 23.19 22.76 -21.91
C LEU A 250 22.36 23.98 -22.39
N GLY A 251 22.89 25.19 -22.16
CA GLY A 251 22.20 26.45 -22.48
C GLY A 251 21.05 26.81 -21.55
N ALA A 252 20.76 26.00 -20.53
CA ALA A 252 19.86 26.34 -19.44
C ALA A 252 20.58 27.26 -18.44
N ASP A 253 19.82 28.09 -17.74
CA ASP A 253 20.36 28.94 -16.67
C ASP A 253 20.87 28.07 -15.52
N ARG A 254 20.14 26.98 -15.21
CA ARG A 254 20.46 26.08 -14.10
C ARG A 254 19.94 24.66 -14.33
N LEU A 255 20.74 23.67 -13.95
CA LEU A 255 20.35 22.29 -13.72
C LEU A 255 20.18 22.06 -12.21
N THR A 256 19.00 21.59 -11.80
CA THR A 256 18.77 21.05 -10.46
C THR A 256 18.82 19.53 -10.53
N LEU A 257 19.69 18.91 -9.74
CA LEU A 257 19.78 17.47 -9.59
C LEU A 257 19.41 17.08 -8.16
N VAL A 258 18.42 16.21 -8.03
CA VAL A 258 17.98 15.62 -6.76
C VAL A 258 18.21 14.12 -6.81
N GLY A 259 18.81 13.55 -5.77
CA GLY A 259 18.96 12.12 -5.60
C GLY A 259 18.49 11.70 -4.21
N GLU A 260 17.79 10.59 -4.11
CA GLU A 260 17.33 10.02 -2.85
C GLU A 260 17.58 8.52 -2.83
N ALA A 261 18.02 8.00 -1.69
CA ALA A 261 18.12 6.57 -1.43
C ALA A 261 17.43 6.24 -0.12
N ALA A 262 16.71 5.13 -0.09
CA ALA A 262 16.01 4.68 1.10
C ALA A 262 16.13 3.15 1.28
N VAL A 263 16.25 2.74 2.53
CA VAL A 263 16.33 1.34 2.97
C VAL A 263 15.27 1.14 4.05
N VAL A 264 14.54 0.03 3.95
CA VAL A 264 13.62 -0.43 4.98
C VAL A 264 14.01 -1.81 5.46
N HIS A 265 14.07 -1.97 6.77
CA HIS A 265 14.29 -3.24 7.45
C HIS A 265 13.06 -3.59 8.30
N VAL A 266 12.52 -4.79 8.10
CA VAL A 266 11.39 -5.35 8.85
C VAL A 266 11.90 -6.47 9.77
N GLY A 267 11.84 -6.21 11.08
CA GLY A 267 12.25 -7.14 12.13
C GLY A 267 11.19 -8.20 12.42
N GLY A 268 11.66 -9.40 12.78
CA GLY A 268 10.81 -10.48 13.28
C GLY A 268 9.87 -11.09 12.23
N LEU A 269 10.22 -11.05 10.94
CA LEU A 269 9.48 -11.77 9.90
C LEU A 269 9.58 -13.29 10.09
N GLU A 270 8.44 -13.97 9.99
CA GLU A 270 8.38 -15.42 9.92
C GLU A 270 8.94 -15.92 8.59
N ASP A 271 9.36 -17.19 8.58
CA ASP A 271 9.71 -17.88 7.34
C ASP A 271 8.50 -17.94 6.40
N LYS A 272 8.74 -17.77 5.09
CA LYS A 272 7.70 -17.77 4.04
C LYS A 272 6.86 -19.05 4.03
N SER A 273 7.37 -20.19 4.49
CA SER A 273 6.58 -21.42 4.61
C SER A 273 5.57 -21.39 5.76
N LYS A 274 5.80 -20.56 6.79
CA LYS A 274 4.97 -20.44 7.99
C LYS A 274 3.94 -19.33 7.89
N LEU A 275 4.32 -18.16 7.38
CA LEU A 275 3.41 -17.03 7.16
C LEU A 275 4.04 -16.06 6.17
N ARG A 276 3.21 -15.45 5.32
CA ARG A 276 3.65 -14.54 4.25
C ARG A 276 2.94 -13.21 4.37
N TYR A 277 3.61 -12.18 3.88
CA TYR A 277 3.16 -10.80 3.98
C TYR A 277 3.20 -10.12 2.62
N GLY A 278 2.27 -9.20 2.39
CA GLY A 278 2.15 -8.47 1.13
C GLY A 278 1.93 -9.40 -0.06
N ARG A 279 2.50 -9.00 -1.21
CA ARG A 279 2.28 -9.55 -2.56
C ARG A 279 0.85 -9.35 -3.06
N ASP A 280 0.73 -8.75 -4.23
CA ASP A 280 -0.57 -8.57 -4.87
C ASP A 280 -1.22 -9.92 -5.18
N SER A 281 -2.54 -10.00 -4.98
CA SER A 281 -3.33 -11.20 -5.18
C SER A 281 -3.32 -11.70 -6.63
N VAL A 282 -3.07 -10.82 -7.61
CA VAL A 282 -3.00 -11.16 -9.05
C VAL A 282 -1.90 -12.18 -9.37
N TYR A 283 -0.85 -12.25 -8.54
CA TYR A 283 0.22 -13.23 -8.68
C TYR A 283 -0.10 -14.58 -8.03
N GLY A 284 -1.36 -14.79 -7.65
CA GLY A 284 -1.88 -16.07 -7.17
C GLY A 284 -1.38 -16.47 -5.78
N GLN A 285 -1.66 -17.71 -5.40
CA GLN A 285 -1.30 -18.28 -4.11
C GLN A 285 0.18 -18.73 -4.07
N TYR A 286 0.74 -18.84 -2.86
CA TYR A 286 2.08 -19.37 -2.66
C TYR A 286 2.24 -20.79 -3.22
N GLY A 287 3.34 -21.05 -3.92
CA GLY A 287 3.68 -22.34 -4.52
C GLY A 287 2.94 -22.66 -5.83
N TYR A 288 1.93 -21.87 -6.22
CA TYR A 288 1.25 -22.07 -7.49
C TYR A 288 2.21 -21.83 -8.65
N GLY A 289 2.30 -22.81 -9.58
CA GLY A 289 3.29 -22.77 -10.65
C GLY A 289 4.75 -22.78 -10.16
N GLY A 290 5.01 -23.19 -8.91
CA GLY A 290 6.32 -23.13 -8.28
C GLY A 290 6.71 -21.75 -7.74
N ASP A 291 5.81 -20.77 -7.78
CA ASP A 291 6.10 -19.39 -7.38
C ASP A 291 6.09 -19.22 -5.85
N THR A 292 7.25 -18.92 -5.29
CA THR A 292 7.45 -18.74 -3.83
C THR A 292 8.04 -17.38 -3.46
N ASP A 293 8.04 -16.43 -4.39
CA ASP A 293 8.66 -15.11 -4.21
C ASP A 293 7.65 -13.95 -4.30
N GLY A 294 8.10 -12.70 -4.15
CA GLY A 294 7.24 -11.51 -4.23
C GLY A 294 6.61 -11.08 -2.90
N PHE A 295 6.93 -11.77 -1.81
CA PHE A 295 6.46 -11.45 -0.45
C PHE A 295 7.46 -10.55 0.28
N VAL A 296 6.98 -9.81 1.28
CA VAL A 296 7.80 -8.88 2.08
C VAL A 296 9.09 -9.55 2.54
N THR A 297 10.21 -8.87 2.33
CA THR A 297 11.54 -9.31 2.74
C THR A 297 12.03 -8.54 3.96
N ALA A 298 12.98 -9.12 4.69
CA ALA A 298 13.54 -8.50 5.90
C ALA A 298 14.22 -7.17 5.60
N THR A 299 14.87 -7.04 4.44
CA THR A 299 15.43 -5.76 3.98
C THR A 299 14.96 -5.50 2.56
N SER A 300 14.66 -4.24 2.27
CA SER A 300 14.34 -3.75 0.94
C SER A 300 14.91 -2.35 0.75
N TRP A 301 15.28 -1.99 -0.47
CA TRP A 301 15.85 -0.67 -0.74
C TRP A 301 15.70 -0.25 -2.20
N GLY A 302 15.77 1.05 -2.41
CA GLY A 302 15.71 1.66 -3.72
C GLY A 302 16.28 3.07 -3.72
N TYR A 303 16.31 3.66 -4.91
CA TYR A 303 16.69 5.05 -5.09
C TYR A 303 15.79 5.73 -6.11
N ARG A 304 15.76 7.06 -6.02
CA ARG A 304 15.07 7.98 -6.92
C ARG A 304 16.04 9.07 -7.35
N ALA A 305 15.91 9.55 -8.57
CA ALA A 305 16.69 10.67 -9.05
C ALA A 305 15.79 11.58 -9.90
N ARG A 306 15.99 12.89 -9.82
CA ARG A 306 15.28 13.87 -10.65
C ARG A 306 16.23 14.93 -11.14
N ALA A 307 16.14 15.25 -12.42
CA ALA A 307 16.86 16.34 -13.07
C ALA A 307 15.86 17.34 -13.65
N ILE A 308 16.12 18.63 -13.44
CA ILE A 308 15.28 19.74 -13.95
C ILE A 308 16.20 20.79 -14.54
N LEU A 309 15.99 21.16 -15.80
CA LEU A 309 16.69 22.27 -16.45
C LEU A 309 15.78 23.50 -16.46
N ASP A 310 16.24 24.63 -15.95
CA ASP A 310 15.53 25.91 -15.99
C ASP A 310 16.01 26.73 -17.21
N TYR A 311 15.15 26.94 -18.20
CA TYR A 311 15.39 27.85 -19.31
C TYR A 311 14.48 29.09 -19.18
N SER A 312 15.05 30.26 -18.91
CA SER A 312 14.27 31.48 -18.76
C SER A 312 14.02 32.17 -20.10
N ASN A 313 12.83 32.73 -20.27
CA ASN A 313 12.45 33.59 -21.40
C ASN A 313 12.84 33.03 -22.78
N VAL A 314 12.55 31.74 -23.01
CA VAL A 314 12.95 31.05 -24.24
C VAL A 314 12.20 31.61 -25.44
N ILE A 315 10.88 31.79 -25.30
CA ILE A 315 10.01 32.33 -26.36
C ILE A 315 8.99 33.25 -25.70
N ALA A 316 8.96 34.52 -26.13
CA ALA A 316 7.91 35.48 -25.77
C ALA A 316 7.63 35.63 -24.25
N GLY A 317 8.65 35.50 -23.39
CA GLY A 317 8.49 35.58 -21.94
C GLY A 317 8.12 34.27 -21.26
N ILE A 318 8.06 33.15 -21.99
CA ILE A 318 7.77 31.82 -21.44
C ILE A 318 9.05 31.17 -20.95
N ASN A 319 9.01 30.68 -19.72
CA ASN A 319 10.05 29.86 -19.13
C ASN A 319 9.73 28.38 -19.39
N PHE A 320 10.71 27.58 -19.76
CA PHE A 320 10.56 26.13 -19.92
C PHE A 320 11.39 25.38 -18.90
N LYS A 321 10.81 24.31 -18.35
CA LYS A 321 11.46 23.41 -17.40
C LYS A 321 11.37 21.96 -17.84
N PRO A 322 12.19 21.52 -18.82
CA PRO A 322 12.34 20.10 -19.11
C PRO A 322 12.80 19.36 -17.86
N ASN A 323 12.16 18.24 -17.57
CA ASN A 323 12.46 17.45 -16.39
C ASN A 323 12.41 15.95 -16.68
N LEU A 324 13.22 15.23 -15.91
CA LEU A 324 13.40 13.78 -15.98
C LEU A 324 13.39 13.23 -14.57
N SER A 325 12.54 12.25 -14.28
CA SER A 325 12.50 11.54 -13.01
C SER A 325 12.73 10.06 -13.24
N TRP A 326 13.60 9.46 -12.43
CA TRP A 326 13.95 8.05 -12.46
C TRP A 326 13.66 7.42 -11.11
N SER A 327 13.08 6.22 -11.13
CA SER A 327 12.92 5.38 -9.96
C SER A 327 13.44 3.97 -10.19
N HIS A 328 14.06 3.38 -9.17
CA HIS A 328 14.44 1.98 -9.18
C HIS A 328 14.39 1.38 -7.77
N ASP A 329 13.58 0.35 -7.62
CA ASP A 329 13.49 -0.50 -6.45
C ASP A 329 14.47 -1.66 -6.64
N VAL A 330 15.62 -1.59 -5.98
CA VAL A 330 16.76 -2.42 -6.37
C VAL A 330 16.61 -3.85 -5.86
N ASN A 331 16.26 -4.01 -4.59
CA ASN A 331 16.17 -5.32 -3.97
C ASN A 331 15.15 -5.37 -2.85
N GLY A 332 14.50 -6.53 -2.71
CA GLY A 332 13.52 -6.79 -1.67
C GLY A 332 12.12 -6.26 -1.96
N TYR A 333 11.17 -6.73 -1.17
CA TYR A 333 9.78 -6.30 -1.22
C TYR A 333 9.44 -5.62 0.12
N GLY A 334 9.12 -4.34 0.06
CA GLY A 334 8.79 -3.55 1.25
C GLY A 334 7.38 -3.83 1.76
N PRO A 335 7.11 -3.62 3.06
CA PRO A 335 5.76 -3.69 3.60
C PRO A 335 4.87 -2.65 2.90
N ASN A 336 3.58 -2.99 2.72
CA ASN A 336 2.58 -2.13 2.09
C ASN A 336 2.98 -1.62 0.69
N GLY A 337 3.79 -2.38 -0.06
CA GLY A 337 4.16 -2.05 -1.43
C GLY A 337 5.23 -0.95 -1.57
N LEU A 338 5.91 -0.57 -0.48
CA LEU A 338 6.89 0.51 -0.48
C LEU A 338 8.04 0.31 -1.48
N PHE A 339 8.52 -0.93 -1.62
CA PHE A 339 9.52 -1.33 -2.60
C PHE A 339 9.07 -2.60 -3.28
N ASN A 340 9.28 -2.68 -4.60
CA ASN A 340 9.01 -3.87 -5.39
C ASN A 340 10.25 -4.25 -6.21
N GLN A 341 10.94 -5.32 -5.80
CA GLN A 341 12.23 -5.69 -6.37
C GLN A 341 12.25 -5.67 -7.91
N GLY A 342 13.15 -4.87 -8.47
CA GLY A 342 13.39 -4.69 -9.89
C GLY A 342 12.43 -3.73 -10.59
N ALA A 343 11.42 -3.19 -9.89
CA ALA A 343 10.49 -2.21 -10.43
C ALA A 343 11.20 -0.89 -10.70
N LYS A 344 10.90 -0.29 -11.85
CA LYS A 344 11.47 0.97 -12.33
C LYS A 344 10.37 1.83 -12.91
N ALA A 345 10.58 3.13 -12.87
CA ALA A 345 9.80 4.08 -13.63
C ALA A 345 10.68 5.19 -14.19
N LEU A 346 10.34 5.64 -15.39
CA LEU A 346 10.93 6.80 -16.03
C LEU A 346 9.82 7.79 -16.36
N SER A 347 9.93 9.00 -15.85
CA SER A 347 9.03 10.11 -16.21
C SER A 347 9.81 11.19 -16.92
N VAL A 348 9.33 11.61 -18.09
CA VAL A 348 9.89 12.71 -18.87
C VAL A 348 8.80 13.74 -19.07
N GLY A 349 9.11 15.01 -18.79
CA GLY A 349 8.14 16.07 -18.92
C GLY A 349 8.75 17.42 -19.25
N VAL A 350 7.88 18.37 -19.55
CA VAL A 350 8.20 19.77 -19.72
C VAL A 350 7.12 20.60 -19.05
N ASP A 351 7.54 21.49 -18.17
CA ASP A 351 6.68 22.52 -17.62
C ASP A 351 6.94 23.84 -18.35
N ALA A 352 5.89 24.60 -18.60
CA ALA A 352 5.94 25.94 -19.15
C ALA A 352 5.27 26.91 -18.18
N ASP A 353 5.94 28.03 -17.92
CA ASP A 353 5.41 29.11 -17.09
C ASP A 353 5.45 30.42 -17.87
N TYR A 354 4.34 31.14 -17.88
CA TYR A 354 4.26 32.50 -18.40
C TYR A 354 3.86 33.46 -17.28
N ARG A 355 4.85 34.26 -16.86
CA ARG A 355 4.72 35.34 -15.86
C ARG A 355 4.13 34.88 -14.52
N ASN A 356 4.35 33.62 -14.11
CA ASN A 356 3.73 33.03 -12.92
C ASN A 356 2.18 33.10 -12.89
N THR A 357 1.55 33.40 -14.03
CA THR A 357 0.09 33.52 -14.16
C THR A 357 -0.48 32.30 -14.84
N TYR A 358 0.15 31.85 -15.93
CA TYR A 358 -0.29 30.70 -16.71
C TYR A 358 0.78 29.62 -16.66
N THR A 359 0.39 28.44 -16.21
CA THR A 359 1.26 27.26 -16.19
C THR A 359 0.68 26.18 -17.09
N ALA A 360 1.56 25.45 -17.77
CA ALA A 360 1.21 24.25 -18.51
C ALA A 360 2.24 23.16 -18.21
N SER A 361 1.81 21.91 -18.10
CA SER A 361 2.70 20.77 -17.87
C SER A 361 2.29 19.63 -18.78
N LEU A 362 3.26 19.04 -19.46
CA LEU A 362 3.10 17.81 -20.24
C LEU A 362 4.13 16.81 -19.76
N SER A 363 3.69 15.60 -19.39
CA SER A 363 4.59 14.53 -18.99
C SER A 363 4.12 13.16 -19.49
N TYR A 364 5.08 12.27 -19.69
CA TYR A 364 4.87 10.86 -19.96
C TYR A 364 5.62 10.04 -18.92
N THR A 365 4.95 9.02 -18.36
CA THR A 365 5.55 8.11 -17.38
C THR A 365 5.44 6.67 -17.87
N ASP A 366 6.58 5.98 -17.86
CA ASP A 366 6.78 4.59 -18.25
C ASP A 366 7.15 3.75 -17.03
N PHE A 367 6.41 2.69 -16.74
CA PHE A 367 6.67 1.74 -15.65
C PHE A 367 7.14 0.41 -16.22
N PHE A 368 8.26 -0.10 -15.72
CA PHE A 368 8.82 -1.34 -16.25
C PHE A 368 9.65 -2.10 -15.22
N GLY A 369 9.87 -3.38 -15.51
CA GLY A 369 10.62 -4.25 -14.61
C GLY A 369 9.87 -4.58 -13.32
N GLY A 370 10.47 -5.50 -12.56
CA GLY A 370 9.86 -6.08 -11.36
C GLY A 370 8.85 -7.17 -11.72
N ARG A 371 9.13 -8.40 -11.29
CA ARG A 371 8.26 -9.56 -11.60
C ARG A 371 6.87 -9.42 -10.99
N TYR A 372 6.78 -8.80 -9.81
CA TYR A 372 5.54 -8.64 -9.05
C TYR A 372 5.03 -7.19 -9.11
N ASN A 373 5.41 -6.44 -10.14
CA ASN A 373 5.01 -5.05 -10.34
C ASN A 373 3.71 -4.94 -11.15
N THR A 374 2.65 -4.51 -10.48
CA THR A 374 1.30 -4.32 -11.05
C THR A 374 1.14 -3.00 -11.82
N LEU A 375 2.17 -2.17 -11.88
CA LEU A 375 2.17 -0.91 -12.64
C LEU A 375 2.77 -1.03 -14.04
N THR A 376 3.40 -2.16 -14.37
CA THR A 376 4.17 -2.36 -15.63
C THR A 376 3.35 -2.14 -16.91
N ASP A 377 2.02 -2.19 -16.82
CA ASP A 377 1.08 -1.98 -17.92
C ASP A 377 0.26 -0.68 -17.76
N ARG A 378 0.71 0.23 -16.89
CA ARG A 378 -0.03 1.45 -16.50
C ARG A 378 0.67 2.75 -16.89
N ASP A 379 1.36 2.75 -18.02
CA ASP A 379 1.98 3.94 -18.57
C ASP A 379 0.93 5.00 -18.90
N PHE A 380 1.26 6.28 -18.71
CA PHE A 380 0.30 7.36 -18.94
C PHE A 380 0.96 8.66 -19.40
N LEU A 381 0.17 9.44 -20.15
CA LEU A 381 0.45 10.82 -20.51
C LEU A 381 -0.42 11.74 -19.65
N ALA A 382 0.18 12.75 -19.02
CA ALA A 382 -0.53 13.76 -18.25
C ALA A 382 -0.36 15.14 -18.89
N LEU A 383 -1.47 15.89 -18.97
CA LEU A 383 -1.50 17.27 -19.43
C LEU A 383 -2.26 18.10 -18.39
N SER A 384 -1.65 19.19 -17.94
CA SER A 384 -2.22 20.09 -16.94
C SER A 384 -2.07 21.54 -17.39
N PHE A 385 -3.07 22.36 -17.05
CA PHE A 385 -3.06 23.81 -17.23
C PHE A 385 -3.52 24.48 -15.94
N GLY A 386 -2.76 25.49 -15.49
CA GLY A 386 -3.08 26.28 -14.31
C GLY A 386 -3.18 27.76 -14.65
N VAL A 387 -4.08 28.45 -13.95
CA VAL A 387 -4.20 29.90 -13.97
C VAL A 387 -4.24 30.40 -12.53
N ASN A 388 -3.36 31.34 -12.20
CA ASN A 388 -3.33 32.00 -10.90
C ASN A 388 -3.96 33.40 -11.04
N PHE A 389 -4.87 33.76 -10.12
CA PHE A 389 -5.67 35.00 -10.17
C PHE A 389 -5.48 35.90 -8.96
#